data_AF-A0A4R9I9R4-F1
#
_entry.id   AF-A0A4R9I9R4-F1
#
_cell.length_a   1.000
_cell.length_b   1.000
_cell.length_c   1.000
_cell.angle_alpha   90.00
_cell.angle_beta   90.00
_cell.angle_gamma   90.00
#
_symmetry.space_group_name_H-M   'P 1'
#
loop_
_entity.id
_entity.type
_entity.pdbx_description
1 polymer ?
#
loop_
_entity_poly.entity_id
_entity_poly.type
_entity_poly.pdbx_seq_one_letter_code
_entity_poly.pdbx_strand_id
1 'polypeptide(L)'
;MEFEALNPNLYAQVLDELEIIPSTKPYQILFYGSRERGDFHPESDLNFYLVAHSTDQMKSQFIDSISRALQKLEDVAPVNMIAGDADSLRHRLKISEPGSVQLMEASSVFFGEGLFEDLKTDWEKWKQREIPKSDLTLYLEKRIRFFKQQVTRNIKDEISQLERITTLTLHIWALQNIHDLTHIELLKMDTPDQLAPLFTNLYRKEMDESVFELLELQTRVRKLKVDVRWKREVSREDIHETKYKLISLRNDEEFMMNLWA
;
A
#
# COMPACT_ATOMS: atom_id res chain seq x y z
N MET A 1 -17.45 -11.82 -9.44
CA MET A 1 -16.57 -11.42 -10.56
C MET A 1 -15.77 -12.66 -10.87
N GLU A 2 -16.24 -13.44 -11.85
CA GLU A 2 -15.55 -14.66 -12.26
C GLU A 2 -14.23 -14.27 -12.94
N PHE A 3 -13.17 -15.05 -12.70
CA PHE A 3 -11.79 -14.85 -13.15
C PHE A 3 -11.64 -14.95 -14.70
N GLU A 4 -12.56 -14.38 -15.47
CA GLU A 4 -12.76 -14.63 -16.91
C GLU A 4 -11.74 -13.96 -17.85
N ALA A 5 -10.71 -13.29 -17.33
CA ALA A 5 -9.67 -12.67 -18.17
C ALA A 5 -8.26 -13.28 -17.99
N LEU A 6 -8.14 -14.43 -17.31
CA LEU A 6 -6.86 -14.95 -16.83
C LEU A 6 -6.67 -16.41 -17.26
N ASN A 7 -5.48 -16.76 -17.76
CA ASN A 7 -5.10 -18.10 -18.19
C ASN A 7 -5.37 -19.14 -17.08
N PRO A 8 -6.47 -19.94 -17.13
CA PRO A 8 -6.89 -20.74 -15.98
C PRO A 8 -5.89 -21.83 -15.61
N ASN A 9 -5.17 -22.34 -16.62
CA ASN A 9 -4.12 -23.35 -16.43
C ASN A 9 -2.91 -22.78 -15.68
N LEU A 10 -2.56 -21.52 -15.95
CA LEU A 10 -1.46 -20.84 -15.24
C LEU A 10 -1.82 -20.65 -13.77
N TYR A 11 -3.06 -20.26 -13.49
CA TYR A 11 -3.54 -20.10 -12.11
C TYR A 11 -3.56 -21.44 -11.36
N ALA A 12 -4.08 -22.50 -11.97
CA ALA A 12 -4.05 -23.84 -11.40
C ALA A 12 -2.62 -24.29 -11.07
N GLN A 13 -1.67 -24.08 -11.99
CA GLN A 13 -0.26 -24.40 -11.75
C GLN A 13 0.34 -23.64 -10.56
N VAL A 14 -0.01 -22.36 -10.40
CA VAL A 14 0.45 -21.56 -9.26
C VAL A 14 -0.14 -22.09 -7.95
N LEU A 15 -1.43 -22.44 -7.94
CA LEU A 15 -2.08 -23.01 -6.76
C LEU A 15 -1.47 -24.36 -6.35
N ASP A 16 -1.20 -25.25 -7.31
CA ASP A 16 -0.54 -26.54 -7.07
C ASP A 16 0.86 -26.35 -6.46
N GLU A 17 1.62 -25.34 -6.91
CA GLU A 17 2.93 -25.05 -6.35
C GLU A 17 2.86 -24.46 -4.94
N LEU A 18 1.87 -23.63 -4.65
CA LEU A 18 1.65 -23.10 -3.32
C LEU A 18 1.30 -24.23 -2.32
N GLU A 19 0.52 -25.22 -2.74
CA GLU A 19 0.13 -26.35 -1.89
C GLU A 19 1.32 -27.17 -1.37
N ILE A 20 2.36 -27.34 -2.18
CA ILE A 20 3.53 -28.16 -1.82
C ILE A 20 4.62 -27.40 -1.03
N ILE A 21 4.49 -26.08 -0.84
CA ILE A 21 5.48 -25.29 -0.10
C ILE A 21 5.41 -25.65 1.39
N PRO A 22 6.53 -26.12 1.99
CA PRO A 22 6.52 -26.53 3.39
C PRO A 22 6.37 -25.32 4.33
N SER A 23 5.34 -25.37 5.18
CA SER A 23 5.07 -24.37 6.21
C SER A 23 4.89 -25.03 7.57
N THR A 24 5.28 -24.36 8.65
CA THR A 24 5.05 -24.88 10.02
C THR A 24 3.62 -24.68 10.49
N LYS A 25 2.92 -23.66 9.96
CA LYS A 25 1.51 -23.40 10.20
C LYS A 25 0.77 -23.08 8.90
N PRO A 26 -0.56 -23.17 8.85
CA PRO A 26 -1.32 -22.67 7.70
C PRO A 26 -0.93 -21.22 7.38
N TYR A 27 -0.87 -20.91 6.09
CA TYR A 27 -0.64 -19.57 5.58
C TYR A 27 -1.69 -19.27 4.52
N GLN A 28 -1.92 -17.99 4.28
CA GLN A 28 -2.87 -17.52 3.29
C GLN A 28 -2.27 -16.43 2.42
N ILE A 29 -2.74 -16.37 1.19
CA ILE A 29 -2.40 -15.32 0.24
C ILE A 29 -3.69 -14.61 -0.13
N LEU A 30 -3.71 -13.30 0.08
CA LEU A 30 -4.80 -12.43 -0.31
C LEU A 30 -4.45 -11.76 -1.63
N PHE A 31 -5.40 -11.71 -2.57
CA PHE A 31 -5.29 -10.90 -3.77
C PHE A 31 -6.01 -9.58 -3.55
N TYR A 32 -5.33 -8.46 -3.82
CA TYR A 32 -5.86 -7.12 -3.53
C TYR A 32 -5.44 -6.10 -4.60
N GLY A 33 -5.92 -4.86 -4.44
CA GLY A 33 -5.60 -3.75 -5.33
C GLY A 33 -6.58 -3.62 -6.50
N SER A 34 -6.22 -2.82 -7.50
CA SER A 34 -7.16 -2.42 -8.55
C SER A 34 -7.63 -3.60 -9.42
N ARG A 35 -6.75 -4.58 -9.67
CA ARG A 35 -7.12 -5.78 -10.43
C ARG A 35 -8.15 -6.64 -9.70
N GLU A 36 -8.04 -6.75 -8.38
CA GLU A 36 -9.02 -7.43 -7.56
C GLU A 36 -10.36 -6.67 -7.51
N ARG A 37 -10.32 -5.34 -7.39
CA ARG A 37 -11.54 -4.52 -7.38
C ARG A 37 -12.25 -4.43 -8.74
N GLY A 38 -11.57 -4.80 -9.82
CA GLY A 38 -12.07 -4.67 -11.19
C GLY A 38 -12.01 -3.23 -11.75
N ASP A 39 -11.41 -2.28 -11.02
CA ASP A 39 -11.23 -0.88 -11.43
C ASP A 39 -9.83 -0.62 -12.02
N PHE A 40 -9.19 -1.66 -12.57
CA PHE A 40 -7.80 -1.61 -13.00
C PHE A 40 -7.60 -0.93 -14.36
N HIS A 41 -6.53 -0.15 -14.45
CA HIS A 41 -5.92 0.18 -15.73
C HIS A 41 -5.19 -1.07 -16.28
N PRO A 42 -5.09 -1.31 -17.60
CA PRO A 42 -4.35 -2.44 -18.19
C PRO A 42 -2.92 -2.59 -17.66
N GLU A 43 -2.38 -1.47 -17.22
CA GLU A 43 -1.07 -1.28 -16.62
C GLU A 43 -1.06 -1.50 -15.11
N SER A 44 -2.04 -2.19 -14.51
CA SER A 44 -2.04 -2.44 -13.07
C SER A 44 -1.26 -3.71 -12.73
N ASP A 45 -0.71 -3.77 -11.53
CA ASP A 45 0.00 -4.94 -11.00
C ASP A 45 -0.97 -5.96 -10.39
N LEU A 46 -0.55 -7.22 -10.34
CA LEU A 46 -1.14 -8.23 -9.46
C LEU A 46 -0.53 -8.07 -8.07
N ASN A 47 -1.33 -7.65 -7.07
CA ASN A 47 -0.84 -7.42 -5.72
C ASN A 47 -1.32 -8.52 -4.78
N PHE A 48 -0.37 -9.14 -4.08
CA PHE A 48 -0.62 -10.22 -3.14
C PHE A 48 -0.13 -9.87 -1.74
N TYR A 49 -0.89 -10.29 -0.73
CA TYR A 49 -0.49 -10.19 0.66
C TYR A 49 -0.40 -11.59 1.28
N LEU A 50 0.80 -12.00 1.65
CA LEU A 50 1.06 -13.24 2.36
C LEU A 50 0.87 -13.04 3.86
N VAL A 51 -0.17 -13.66 4.42
CA VAL A 51 -0.41 -13.79 5.86
C VAL A 51 0.13 -15.15 6.30
N ALA A 52 1.19 -15.16 7.12
CA ALA A 52 1.73 -16.40 7.69
C ALA A 52 2.14 -16.20 9.15
N HIS A 53 2.39 -17.29 9.86
CA HIS A 53 2.92 -17.18 11.22
C HIS A 53 4.34 -16.59 11.22
N SER A 54 4.71 -15.88 12.29
CA SER A 54 6.01 -15.22 12.44
C SER A 54 7.21 -16.17 12.23
N THR A 55 7.07 -17.44 12.65
CA THR A 55 8.10 -18.47 12.45
C THR A 55 8.38 -18.78 10.99
N ASP A 56 7.38 -18.73 10.11
CA ASP A 56 7.55 -18.95 8.68
C ASP A 56 7.95 -17.64 7.97
N GLN A 57 7.44 -16.48 8.44
CA GLN A 57 7.85 -15.16 7.94
C GLN A 57 9.36 -14.88 8.11
N MET A 58 9.99 -15.45 9.15
CA MET A 58 11.44 -15.31 9.37
C MET A 58 12.30 -16.20 8.44
N LYS A 59 11.70 -17.15 7.71
CA LYS A 59 12.43 -18.05 6.81
C LYS A 59 12.46 -17.46 5.41
N SER A 60 13.61 -16.92 4.99
CA SER A 60 13.77 -16.37 3.63
C SER A 60 13.35 -17.36 2.54
N GLN A 61 13.73 -18.64 2.67
CA GLN A 61 13.39 -19.69 1.71
C GLN A 61 11.87 -19.90 1.55
N PHE A 62 11.09 -19.69 2.61
CA PHE A 62 9.63 -19.81 2.55
C PHE A 62 9.04 -18.66 1.72
N ILE A 63 9.41 -17.42 2.06
CA ILE A 63 9.00 -16.22 1.32
C ILE A 63 9.43 -16.28 -0.14
N ASP A 64 10.68 -16.69 -0.40
CA ASP A 64 11.23 -16.82 -1.76
C ASP A 64 10.48 -17.88 -2.58
N SER A 65 10.05 -18.97 -1.95
CA SER A 65 9.31 -20.03 -2.66
C SER A 65 7.90 -19.58 -3.04
N ILE A 66 7.21 -18.87 -2.16
CA ILE A 66 5.89 -18.28 -2.47
C ILE A 66 6.04 -17.21 -3.55
N SER A 67 7.04 -16.34 -3.42
CA SER A 67 7.34 -15.30 -4.41
C SER A 67 7.57 -15.91 -5.80
N ARG A 68 8.37 -16.98 -5.90
CA ARG A 68 8.62 -17.68 -7.18
C ARG A 68 7.37 -18.31 -7.76
N ALA A 69 6.51 -18.92 -6.93
CA ALA A 69 5.25 -19.48 -7.40
C ALA A 69 4.36 -18.37 -7.99
N LEU A 70 4.19 -17.25 -7.28
CA LEU A 70 3.39 -16.12 -7.75
C LEU A 70 3.98 -15.41 -8.96
N GLN A 71 5.31 -15.33 -9.09
CA GLN A 71 6.00 -14.69 -10.22
C GLN A 71 5.67 -15.32 -11.58
N LYS A 72 5.16 -16.56 -11.62
CA LYS A 72 4.67 -17.15 -12.88
C LYS A 72 3.49 -16.37 -13.46
N LEU A 73 2.75 -15.63 -12.64
CA LEU A 73 1.69 -14.75 -13.09
C LEU A 73 2.22 -13.47 -13.80
N GLU A 74 3.53 -13.26 -13.86
CA GLU A 74 4.14 -12.14 -14.60
C GLU A 74 3.83 -12.21 -16.11
N ASP A 75 3.50 -13.38 -16.64
CA ASP A 75 2.98 -13.54 -18.02
C ASP A 75 1.67 -12.77 -18.26
N VAL A 76 0.92 -12.47 -17.19
CA VAL A 76 -0.31 -11.68 -17.23
C VAL A 76 -0.01 -10.21 -16.95
N ALA A 77 0.66 -9.92 -15.83
CA ALA A 77 0.97 -8.58 -15.38
C ALA A 77 2.04 -8.62 -14.27
N PRO A 78 2.79 -7.53 -14.03
CA PRO A 78 3.80 -7.51 -12.99
C PRO A 78 3.23 -7.91 -11.63
N VAL A 79 3.96 -8.76 -10.90
CA VAL A 79 3.53 -9.32 -9.63
C VAL A 79 4.24 -8.58 -8.49
N ASN A 80 3.47 -8.20 -7.48
CA ASN A 80 3.97 -7.61 -6.25
C ASN A 80 3.44 -8.40 -5.06
N MET A 81 4.32 -8.76 -4.13
CA MET A 81 3.95 -9.47 -2.91
C MET A 81 4.47 -8.72 -1.68
N ILE A 82 3.58 -8.52 -0.71
CA ILE A 82 3.93 -8.07 0.64
C ILE A 82 3.72 -9.25 1.58
N ALA A 83 4.69 -9.51 2.45
CA ALA A 83 4.59 -10.55 3.47
C ALA A 83 4.46 -9.90 4.85
N GLY A 84 3.57 -10.45 5.69
CA GLY A 84 3.41 -10.02 7.07
C GLY A 84 2.79 -11.10 7.94
N ASP A 85 3.04 -11.01 9.25
CA ASP A 85 2.42 -11.91 10.21
C ASP A 85 1.02 -11.47 10.63
N ALA A 86 0.20 -12.44 11.04
CA ALA A 86 -1.19 -12.21 11.40
C ALA A 86 -1.34 -11.27 12.62
N ASP A 87 -0.43 -11.31 13.59
CA ASP A 87 -0.50 -10.47 14.79
C ASP A 87 -0.16 -9.00 14.48
N SER A 88 0.84 -8.77 13.63
CA SER A 88 1.18 -7.45 13.10
C SER A 88 0.04 -6.86 12.27
N LEU A 89 -0.59 -7.66 11.40
CA LEU A 89 -1.77 -7.24 10.65
C LEU A 89 -2.94 -6.91 11.59
N ARG A 90 -3.20 -7.76 12.59
CA ARG A 90 -4.22 -7.55 13.62
C ARG A 90 -4.00 -6.25 14.40
N HIS A 91 -2.75 -5.93 14.75
CA HIS A 91 -2.41 -4.66 15.39
C HIS A 91 -2.73 -3.45 14.51
N ARG A 92 -2.36 -3.52 13.22
CA ARG A 92 -2.65 -2.47 12.22
C ARG A 92 -4.15 -2.25 12.02
N LEU A 93 -4.94 -3.33 12.01
CA LEU A 93 -6.40 -3.25 11.93
C LEU A 93 -7.01 -2.55 13.14
N LYS A 94 -6.52 -2.85 14.35
CA LYS A 94 -7.01 -2.21 15.59
C LYS A 94 -6.84 -0.69 15.56
N ILE A 95 -5.80 -0.20 14.89
CA ILE A 95 -5.55 1.24 14.72
C ILE A 95 -6.11 1.81 13.41
N SER A 96 -6.88 1.03 12.64
CA SER A 96 -7.46 1.44 11.35
C SER A 96 -6.41 1.92 10.33
N GLU A 97 -5.26 1.24 10.26
CA GLU A 97 -4.21 1.61 9.31
C GLU A 97 -4.68 1.37 7.87
N PRO A 98 -4.60 2.36 6.96
CA PRO A 98 -5.32 2.31 5.67
C PRO A 98 -5.04 1.07 4.82
N GLY A 99 -3.79 0.63 4.71
CA GLY A 99 -3.45 -0.57 3.93
C GLY A 99 -4.08 -1.83 4.53
N SER A 100 -4.12 -1.97 5.85
CA SER A 100 -4.80 -3.09 6.52
C SER A 100 -6.31 -3.03 6.35
N VAL A 101 -6.92 -1.83 6.40
CA VAL A 101 -8.35 -1.66 6.12
C VAL A 101 -8.66 -2.06 4.67
N GLN A 102 -7.81 -1.66 3.71
CA GLN A 102 -7.96 -2.05 2.31
C GLN A 102 -7.90 -3.57 2.13
N LEU A 103 -7.01 -4.26 2.84
CA LEU A 103 -6.97 -5.72 2.81
C LEU A 103 -8.27 -6.34 3.33
N MET A 104 -8.93 -5.78 4.35
CA MET A 104 -10.18 -6.37 4.84
C MET A 104 -11.39 -6.07 3.95
N GLU A 105 -11.41 -4.88 3.34
CA GLU A 105 -12.57 -4.36 2.62
C GLU A 105 -12.52 -4.64 1.11
N ALA A 106 -11.32 -4.82 0.54
CA ALA A 106 -11.09 -4.90 -0.90
C ALA A 106 -10.05 -5.97 -1.29
N SER A 107 -10.09 -7.13 -0.62
CA SER A 107 -9.33 -8.31 -1.02
C SER A 107 -10.16 -9.59 -0.99
N SER A 108 -9.70 -10.58 -1.76
CA SER A 108 -10.18 -11.95 -1.74
C SER A 108 -9.06 -12.92 -1.39
N VAL A 109 -9.46 -14.10 -0.91
CA VAL A 109 -8.51 -15.19 -0.66
C VAL A 109 -8.11 -15.78 -2.00
N PHE A 110 -6.81 -15.72 -2.29
CA PHE A 110 -6.20 -16.36 -3.47
C PHE A 110 -5.79 -17.80 -3.16
N PHE A 111 -5.24 -18.04 -1.96
CA PHE A 111 -4.79 -19.36 -1.53
C PHE A 111 -4.89 -19.51 0.00
N GLY A 112 -5.20 -20.72 0.45
CA GLY A 112 -5.29 -21.12 1.86
C GLY A 112 -6.64 -20.79 2.53
N GLU A 113 -6.83 -21.22 3.78
CA GLU A 113 -8.08 -21.02 4.54
C GLU A 113 -7.83 -20.69 6.03
N GLY A 114 -8.77 -19.98 6.67
CA GLY A 114 -8.86 -19.80 8.13
C GLY A 114 -8.39 -18.44 8.67
N LEU A 115 -7.15 -18.02 8.37
CA LEU A 115 -6.55 -16.84 9.03
C LEU A 115 -7.27 -15.52 8.71
N PHE A 116 -7.75 -15.37 7.47
CA PHE A 116 -8.36 -14.17 6.95
C PHE A 116 -9.79 -14.01 7.44
N GLU A 117 -10.53 -15.11 7.58
CA GLU A 117 -11.87 -15.14 8.15
C GLU A 117 -11.85 -14.68 9.61
N ASP A 118 -10.84 -15.11 10.38
CA ASP A 118 -10.61 -14.66 11.75
C ASP A 118 -10.30 -13.15 11.79
N LEU A 119 -9.39 -12.68 10.92
CA LEU A 119 -9.05 -11.26 10.81
C LEU A 119 -10.25 -10.39 10.38
N LYS A 120 -11.07 -10.88 9.44
CA LYS A 120 -12.33 -10.21 9.05
C LYS A 120 -13.30 -10.14 10.22
N THR A 121 -13.42 -11.21 11.01
CA THR A 121 -14.28 -11.23 12.19
C THR A 121 -13.83 -10.22 13.25
N ASP A 122 -12.52 -10.06 13.45
CA ASP A 122 -11.96 -9.03 14.30
C ASP A 122 -12.23 -7.63 13.73
N TRP A 123 -12.04 -7.46 12.42
CA TRP A 123 -12.27 -6.20 11.71
C TRP A 123 -13.72 -5.72 11.78
N GLU A 124 -14.71 -6.61 11.61
CA GLU A 124 -16.14 -6.27 11.74
C GLU A 124 -16.47 -5.65 13.11
N LYS A 125 -15.74 -6.00 14.16
CA LYS A 125 -15.90 -5.42 15.51
C LYS A 125 -15.20 -4.07 15.66
N TRP A 126 -14.11 -3.86 14.93
CA TRP A 126 -13.30 -2.63 15.02
C TRP A 126 -13.78 -1.53 14.09
N LYS A 127 -14.29 -1.87 12.91
CA LYS A 127 -14.82 -0.89 11.95
C LYS A 127 -16.04 -0.12 12.47
N GLN A 128 -16.71 -0.65 13.49
CA GLN A 128 -17.82 0.02 14.17
C GLN A 128 -17.37 1.00 15.26
N ARG A 129 -16.06 1.04 15.56
CA ARG A 129 -15.49 1.95 16.57
C ARG A 129 -14.98 3.21 15.90
N GLU A 130 -14.85 4.28 16.67
CA GLU A 130 -14.16 5.48 16.20
C GLU A 130 -12.70 5.16 15.83
N ILE A 131 -12.21 5.83 14.78
CA ILE A 131 -10.81 5.73 14.37
C ILE A 131 -9.94 6.28 15.51
N PRO A 132 -8.97 5.50 16.04
CA PRO A 132 -8.06 5.97 17.08
C PRO A 132 -7.01 6.92 16.47
N LYS A 133 -7.41 8.16 16.18
CA LYS A 133 -6.64 9.16 15.43
C LYS A 133 -5.21 9.36 15.98
N SER A 134 -5.06 9.39 17.30
CA SER A 134 -3.75 9.55 17.95
C SER A 134 -2.80 8.38 17.66
N ASP A 135 -3.26 7.14 17.91
CA ASP A 135 -2.48 5.93 17.69
C ASP A 135 -2.14 5.75 16.21
N LEU A 136 -3.12 6.00 15.34
CA LEU A 136 -2.94 5.93 13.90
C LEU A 136 -1.92 6.97 13.42
N THR A 137 -2.06 8.24 13.83
CA THR A 137 -1.11 9.30 13.48
C THR A 137 0.32 8.94 13.91
N LEU A 138 0.49 8.47 15.16
CA LEU A 138 1.80 8.04 15.66
C LEU A 138 2.39 6.88 14.83
N TYR A 139 1.55 5.94 14.41
CA TYR A 139 1.96 4.85 13.55
C TYR A 139 2.39 5.37 12.16
N LEU A 140 1.59 6.23 11.53
CA LEU A 140 1.91 6.79 10.21
C LEU A 140 3.19 7.63 10.23
N GLU A 141 3.44 8.42 11.28
CA GLU A 141 4.71 9.15 11.45
C GLU A 141 5.92 8.21 11.59
N LYS A 142 5.77 7.09 12.30
CA LYS A 142 6.82 6.04 12.34
C LYS A 142 7.08 5.45 10.96
N ARG A 143 6.03 5.21 10.16
CA ARG A 143 6.15 4.72 8.78
C ARG A 143 6.84 5.72 7.87
N ILE A 144 6.51 7.00 7.99
CA ILE A 144 7.21 8.07 7.26
C ILE A 144 8.70 8.03 7.61
N ARG A 145 9.07 8.06 8.89
CA ARG A 145 10.49 7.97 9.32
C ARG A 145 11.21 6.74 8.75
N PHE A 146 10.56 5.58 8.80
CA PHE A 146 11.09 4.38 8.19
C PHE A 146 11.36 4.57 6.69
N PHE A 147 10.40 5.10 5.94
CA PHE A 147 10.58 5.33 4.51
C PHE A 147 11.71 6.31 4.22
N LYS A 148 11.85 7.40 4.99
CA LYS A 148 12.95 8.36 4.82
C LYS A 148 14.34 7.74 4.98
N GLN A 149 14.46 6.74 5.86
CA GLN A 149 15.72 6.06 6.15
C GLN A 149 16.05 4.94 5.14
N GLN A 150 15.13 4.61 4.24
CA GLN A 150 15.40 3.60 3.21
C GLN A 150 16.39 4.13 2.18
N VAL A 151 17.46 3.38 1.96
CA VAL A 151 18.38 3.61 0.85
C VAL A 151 17.69 3.23 -0.45
N THR A 152 17.53 4.20 -1.34
CA THR A 152 16.97 4.01 -2.68
C THR A 152 18.08 3.64 -3.65
N ARG A 153 17.88 2.61 -4.48
CA ARG A 153 18.94 2.08 -5.36
C ARG A 153 18.79 2.56 -6.80
N ASN A 154 17.62 3.07 -7.15
CA ASN A 154 17.26 3.49 -8.49
C ASN A 154 16.12 4.52 -8.44
N ILE A 155 15.83 5.15 -9.59
CA ILE A 155 14.78 6.15 -9.76
C ILE A 155 13.40 5.63 -9.31
N LYS A 156 13.06 4.37 -9.62
CA LYS A 156 11.77 3.77 -9.27
C LYS A 156 11.59 3.70 -7.76
N ASP A 157 12.64 3.32 -7.03
CA ASP A 157 12.64 3.27 -5.57
C ASP A 157 12.45 4.68 -4.98
N GLU A 158 13.15 5.69 -5.52
CA GLU A 158 13.02 7.09 -5.08
C GLU A 158 11.60 7.63 -5.27
N ILE A 159 11.00 7.43 -6.45
CA ILE A 159 9.63 7.87 -6.71
C ILE A 159 8.64 7.13 -5.84
N SER A 160 8.81 5.82 -5.61
CA SER A 160 7.95 5.06 -4.71
C SER A 160 8.06 5.53 -3.27
N GLN A 161 9.27 5.89 -2.81
CA GLN A 161 9.49 6.47 -1.49
C GLN A 161 8.77 7.82 -1.34
N LEU A 162 8.90 8.70 -2.34
CA LEU A 162 8.21 9.99 -2.37
C LEU A 162 6.68 9.81 -2.33
N GLU A 163 6.13 8.91 -3.14
CA GLU A 163 4.68 8.64 -3.20
C GLU A 163 4.15 8.22 -1.83
N ARG A 164 4.86 7.30 -1.16
CA ARG A 164 4.50 6.81 0.17
C ARG A 164 4.52 7.93 1.19
N ILE A 165 5.59 8.73 1.23
CA ILE A 165 5.70 9.82 2.22
C ILE A 165 4.63 10.88 1.97
N THR A 166 4.42 11.31 0.72
CA THR A 166 3.39 12.31 0.39
C THR A 166 1.99 11.80 0.74
N THR A 167 1.65 10.55 0.39
CA THR A 167 0.34 9.95 0.70
C THR A 167 0.12 9.84 2.21
N LEU A 168 1.13 9.38 2.97
CA LEU A 168 1.03 9.31 4.43
C LEU A 168 0.93 10.70 5.08
N THR A 169 1.54 11.72 4.48
CA THR A 169 1.42 13.11 4.96
C THR A 169 -0.02 13.60 4.82
N LEU A 170 -0.66 13.33 3.68
CA LEU A 170 -2.07 13.65 3.45
C LEU A 170 -3.00 12.89 4.42
N HIS A 171 -2.71 11.61 4.70
CA HIS A 171 -3.45 10.84 5.72
C HIS A 171 -3.36 11.48 7.10
N ILE A 172 -2.16 11.87 7.53
CA ILE A 172 -1.94 12.50 8.85
C ILE A 172 -2.70 13.83 8.94
N TRP A 173 -2.63 14.65 7.88
CA TRP A 173 -3.37 15.90 7.84
C TRP A 173 -4.89 15.65 7.97
N ALA A 174 -5.44 14.68 7.22
CA ALA A 174 -6.87 14.38 7.28
C ALA A 174 -7.30 13.90 8.66
N LEU A 175 -6.49 13.04 9.30
CA LEU A 175 -6.74 12.58 10.67
C LEU A 175 -6.76 13.72 11.69
N GLN A 176 -5.94 14.75 11.50
CA GLN A 176 -5.83 15.89 12.41
C GLN A 176 -6.91 16.95 12.18
N ASN A 177 -7.37 17.12 10.94
CA ASN A 177 -8.19 18.28 10.55
C ASN A 177 -9.64 17.91 10.19
N ILE A 178 -9.93 16.66 9.82
CA ILE A 178 -11.28 16.22 9.50
C ILE A 178 -11.88 15.55 10.73
N HIS A 179 -12.88 16.18 11.34
CA HIS A 179 -13.45 15.73 12.61
C HIS A 179 -14.22 14.41 12.50
N ASP A 180 -15.04 14.27 11.48
CA ASP A 180 -15.97 13.16 11.24
C ASP A 180 -15.45 12.13 10.23
N LEU A 181 -14.12 12.08 10.04
CA LEU A 181 -13.47 11.12 9.15
C LEU A 181 -13.91 9.67 9.44
N THR A 182 -14.27 8.96 8.38
CA THR A 182 -14.77 7.57 8.41
C THR A 182 -13.76 6.59 7.80
N HIS A 183 -13.95 5.29 8.04
CA HIS A 183 -13.13 4.25 7.41
C HIS A 183 -13.27 4.22 5.88
N ILE A 184 -14.43 4.62 5.34
CA ILE A 184 -14.64 4.74 3.89
C ILE A 184 -13.73 5.82 3.31
N GLU A 185 -13.60 6.95 4.01
CA GLU A 185 -12.73 8.03 3.56
C GLU A 185 -11.25 7.66 3.73
N LEU A 186 -10.87 6.94 4.79
CA LEU A 186 -9.54 6.33 4.92
C LEU A 186 -9.20 5.42 3.72
N LEU A 187 -10.13 4.55 3.32
CA LEU A 187 -9.95 3.66 2.15
C LEU A 187 -9.77 4.44 0.84
N LYS A 188 -10.54 5.52 0.66
CA LYS A 188 -10.43 6.38 -0.50
C LYS A 188 -9.09 7.13 -0.52
N MET A 189 -8.57 7.56 0.62
CA MET A 189 -7.26 8.20 0.67
C MET A 189 -6.11 7.25 0.31
N ASP A 190 -6.22 5.97 0.64
CA ASP A 190 -5.21 4.95 0.28
C ASP A 190 -5.37 4.44 -1.17
N THR A 191 -6.47 4.81 -1.84
CA THR A 191 -6.70 4.47 -3.24
C THR A 191 -6.19 5.60 -4.14
N PRO A 192 -5.12 5.41 -4.94
CA PRO A 192 -4.42 6.51 -5.60
C PRO A 192 -5.30 7.42 -6.47
N ASP A 193 -6.28 6.85 -7.18
CA ASP A 193 -7.22 7.60 -8.04
C ASP A 193 -8.35 8.30 -7.29
N GLN A 194 -8.55 7.98 -6.01
CA GLN A 194 -9.62 8.54 -5.19
C GLN A 194 -9.12 9.64 -4.25
N LEU A 195 -7.83 9.68 -3.93
CA LEU A 195 -7.26 10.66 -3.00
C LEU A 195 -7.50 12.11 -3.46
N ALA A 196 -7.12 12.47 -4.69
CA ALA A 196 -7.29 13.84 -5.18
C ALA A 196 -8.77 14.25 -5.33
N PRO A 197 -9.67 13.42 -5.87
CA PRO A 197 -11.09 13.70 -5.86
C PRO A 197 -11.69 13.83 -4.46
N LEU A 198 -11.24 13.03 -3.48
CA LEU A 198 -11.72 13.13 -2.12
C LEU A 198 -11.42 14.52 -1.54
N PHE A 199 -10.18 14.96 -1.64
CA PHE A 199 -9.78 16.27 -1.14
C PHE A 199 -10.45 17.43 -1.89
N THR A 200 -10.44 17.39 -3.23
CA THR A 200 -10.95 18.52 -4.03
C THR A 200 -12.46 18.63 -4.09
N ASN A 201 -13.20 17.52 -3.87
CA ASN A 201 -14.66 17.53 -3.88
C ASN A 201 -15.28 17.55 -2.47
N LEU A 202 -14.71 16.81 -1.52
CA LEU A 202 -15.28 16.66 -0.19
C LEU A 202 -14.65 17.63 0.81
N TYR A 203 -13.32 17.73 0.85
CA TYR A 203 -12.59 18.50 1.87
C TYR A 203 -12.02 19.83 1.40
N ARG A 204 -12.55 20.36 0.29
CA ARG A 204 -12.02 21.58 -0.32
C ARG A 204 -12.06 22.79 0.61
N LYS A 205 -13.01 22.83 1.54
CA LYS A 205 -13.20 23.99 2.44
C LYS A 205 -12.24 23.94 3.64
N GLU A 206 -11.77 22.76 3.97
CA GLU A 206 -10.88 22.45 5.08
C GLU A 206 -9.41 22.60 4.67
N MET A 207 -9.10 22.44 3.39
CA MET A 207 -7.75 22.56 2.84
C MET A 207 -7.21 24.00 2.90
N ASP A 208 -5.97 24.13 3.38
CA ASP A 208 -5.16 25.32 3.19
C ASP A 208 -4.27 25.20 1.93
N GLU A 209 -3.51 26.27 1.63
CA GLU A 209 -2.59 26.31 0.49
C GLU A 209 -1.53 25.21 0.54
N SER A 210 -1.00 24.89 1.73
CA SER A 210 0.03 23.87 1.88
C SER A 210 -0.49 22.46 1.55
N VAL A 211 -1.73 22.16 1.92
CA VAL A 211 -2.38 20.88 1.62
C VAL A 211 -2.72 20.78 0.14
N PHE A 212 -3.14 21.89 -0.46
CA PHE A 212 -3.36 21.96 -1.90
C PHE A 212 -2.06 21.67 -2.67
N GLU A 213 -0.95 22.32 -2.31
CA GLU A 213 0.36 22.06 -2.91
C GLU A 213 0.83 20.62 -2.68
N LEU A 214 0.55 20.03 -1.51
CA LEU A 214 0.87 18.63 -1.21
C LEU A 214 0.08 17.67 -2.10
N LEU A 215 -1.16 18.00 -2.43
CA LEU A 215 -1.99 17.20 -3.34
C LEU A 215 -1.52 17.32 -4.80
N GLU A 216 -1.11 18.50 -5.24
CA GLU A 216 -0.47 18.68 -6.55
C GLU A 216 0.83 17.88 -6.63
N LEU A 217 1.62 17.91 -5.56
CA LEU A 217 2.85 17.13 -5.45
C LEU A 217 2.57 15.63 -5.54
N GLN A 218 1.53 15.14 -4.86
CA GLN A 218 1.10 13.74 -4.94
C GLN A 218 0.74 13.36 -6.38
N THR A 219 0.01 14.23 -7.08
CA THR A 219 -0.37 14.02 -8.49
C THR A 219 0.87 13.99 -9.40
N ARG A 220 1.84 14.89 -9.18
CA ARG A 220 3.13 14.90 -9.90
C ARG A 220 3.89 13.60 -9.67
N VAL A 221 4.03 13.15 -8.42
CA VAL A 221 4.72 11.89 -8.10
C VAL A 221 4.05 10.69 -8.76
N ARG A 222 2.71 10.63 -8.76
CA ARG A 222 1.98 9.57 -9.45
C ARG A 222 2.27 9.54 -10.95
N LYS A 223 2.34 10.71 -11.60
CA LYS A 223 2.73 10.81 -13.01
C LYS A 223 4.15 10.29 -13.24
N LEU A 224 5.11 10.69 -12.41
CA LEU A 224 6.49 10.19 -12.49
C LEU A 224 6.54 8.66 -12.34
N LYS A 225 5.75 8.09 -11.43
CA LYS A 225 5.67 6.64 -11.22
C LYS A 225 5.18 5.91 -12.47
N VAL A 226 4.17 6.46 -13.14
CA VAL A 226 3.68 5.96 -14.43
C VAL A 226 4.77 6.08 -15.49
N ASP A 227 5.41 7.23 -15.63
CA ASP A 227 6.41 7.46 -16.68
C ASP A 227 7.62 6.51 -16.54
N VAL A 228 8.14 6.30 -15.32
CA VAL A 228 9.21 5.33 -15.08
C VAL A 228 8.79 3.90 -15.37
N ARG A 229 7.56 3.53 -15.01
CA ARG A 229 7.00 2.21 -15.32
C ARG A 229 6.99 1.95 -16.83
N TRP A 230 6.64 2.97 -17.62
CA TRP A 230 6.62 2.92 -19.09
C TRP A 230 7.95 3.17 -19.76
N LYS A 231 9.05 3.16 -18.98
CA LYS A 231 10.42 3.41 -19.46
C LYS A 231 10.51 4.73 -20.24
N ARG A 232 9.63 5.68 -19.93
CA ARG A 232 9.71 7.05 -20.43
C ARG A 232 10.83 7.75 -19.68
N GLU A 233 11.43 8.73 -20.34
CA GLU A 233 12.47 9.53 -19.74
C GLU A 233 11.89 10.33 -18.57
N VAL A 234 12.54 10.22 -17.41
CA VAL A 234 12.18 10.97 -16.21
C VAL A 234 13.39 11.78 -15.78
N SER A 235 13.22 13.10 -15.73
CA SER A 235 14.28 14.02 -15.35
C SER A 235 14.68 13.82 -13.89
N ARG A 236 15.98 13.79 -13.62
CA ARG A 236 16.51 13.81 -12.25
C ARG A 236 16.19 15.13 -11.55
N GLU A 237 16.12 16.23 -12.29
CA GLU A 237 15.73 17.54 -11.77
C GLU A 237 14.28 17.52 -11.26
N ASP A 238 13.35 16.91 -12.00
CA ASP A 238 11.95 16.77 -11.58
C ASP A 238 11.81 16.03 -10.24
N ILE A 239 12.57 14.94 -10.07
CA ILE A 239 12.58 14.16 -8.83
C ILE A 239 13.15 15.00 -7.69
N HIS A 240 14.22 15.75 -7.94
CA HIS A 240 14.88 16.59 -6.96
C HIS A 240 13.99 17.74 -6.49
N GLU A 241 13.33 18.44 -7.41
CA GLU A 241 12.34 19.48 -7.09
C GLU A 241 11.18 18.91 -6.28
N THR A 242 10.64 17.76 -6.70
CA THR A 242 9.55 17.06 -6.01
C THR A 242 9.95 16.72 -4.57
N LYS A 243 11.18 16.22 -4.41
CA LYS A 243 11.78 15.89 -3.13
C LYS A 243 11.90 17.14 -2.24
N TYR A 244 12.44 18.24 -2.75
CA TYR A 244 12.55 19.49 -1.98
C TYR A 244 11.21 20.10 -1.60
N LYS A 245 10.24 20.10 -2.52
CA LYS A 245 8.91 20.62 -2.22
C LYS A 245 8.26 19.81 -1.09
N LEU A 246 8.40 18.48 -1.09
CA LEU A 246 7.89 17.63 0.01
C LEU A 246 8.50 18.00 1.36
N ILE A 247 9.82 18.23 1.40
CA ILE A 247 10.54 18.62 2.62
C ILE A 247 10.02 19.95 3.15
N SER A 248 9.92 20.94 2.26
CA SER A 248 9.46 22.27 2.59
C SER A 248 8.04 22.23 3.14
N LEU A 249 7.14 21.49 2.49
CA LEU A 249 5.74 21.35 2.92
C LEU A 249 5.59 20.66 4.28
N ARG A 250 6.51 19.75 4.61
CA ARG A 250 6.51 19.03 5.89
C ARG A 250 7.29 19.74 7.00
N ASN A 251 7.98 20.85 6.71
CA ASN A 251 8.94 21.49 7.61
C ASN A 251 9.98 20.49 8.19
N ASP A 252 10.52 19.63 7.33
CA ASP A 252 11.20 18.40 7.72
C ASP A 252 12.74 18.49 7.61
N GLU A 253 13.38 19.17 8.56
CA GLU A 253 14.84 19.39 8.55
C GLU A 253 15.66 18.09 8.55
N GLU A 254 15.15 17.00 9.13
CA GLU A 254 15.82 15.68 9.15
C GLU A 254 16.01 15.13 7.72
N PHE A 255 15.07 15.40 6.82
CA PHE A 255 15.15 14.96 5.43
C PHE A 255 16.16 15.77 4.60
N MET A 256 16.46 17.01 5.01
CA MET A 256 17.53 17.82 4.42
C MET A 256 18.93 17.26 4.72
N MET A 257 19.15 16.68 5.90
CA MET A 257 20.46 16.15 6.27
C MET A 257 20.83 14.87 5.49
N ASN A 258 19.84 14.06 5.12
CA ASN A 258 20.02 12.85 4.30
C ASN A 258 20.08 13.13 2.79
N LEU A 259 19.97 14.39 2.36
CA LEU A 259 20.12 14.79 0.95
C LEU A 259 21.59 14.91 0.51
N TRP A 260 22.51 14.99 1.49
CA TRP A 260 23.94 15.26 1.27
C TRP A 260 24.86 14.12 1.73
N ALA A 261 24.29 13.00 2.21
CA ALA A 261 25.01 11.80 2.62
C ALA A 261 24.93 10.73 1.52
#